data_AF-A0A243SFG6-F1
#
_entry.id   AF-A0A243SFG6-F1
#
_cell.length_a   1.000
_cell.length_b   1.000
_cell.length_c   1.000
_cell.angle_alpha   90.00
_cell.angle_beta   90.00
_cell.angle_gamma   90.00
#
_symmetry.space_group_name_H-M   'P 1'
#
loop_
_entity.id
_entity.type
_entity.pdbx_description
1 polymer ?
#
loop_
_entity_poly.entity_id
_entity_poly.type
_entity_poly.pdbx_seq_one_letter_code
_entity_poly.pdbx_strand_id
1 'polypeptide(L)' 'MLFSRSQDKYYVGYTSMVLEERLRRHLSTHKGFTARAKDWAIVYSELFDQKS' A
#
# COMPACT_ATOMS: atom_id res chain seq x y z
N MET A 1 -3.14 5.51 -0.68
CA MET A 1 -4.17 4.50 -1.03
C MET A 1 -3.62 3.57 -2.11
N LEU A 2 -3.81 2.26 -1.94
CA LEU A 2 -3.45 1.25 -2.93
C LEU A 2 -4.70 0.55 -3.46
N PHE A 3 -4.68 0.13 -4.70
CA PHE A 3 -5.74 -0.68 -5.33
C PHE A 3 -5.16 -1.99 -5.87
N SER A 4 -5.88 -3.09 -5.70
CA SER A 4 -5.61 -4.38 -6.32
C SER A 4 -6.75 -4.71 -7.27
N ARG A 5 -6.42 -4.89 -8.56
CA ARG A 5 -7.42 -5.22 -9.60
C ARG A 5 -7.90 -6.66 -9.44
N SER A 6 -7.00 -7.58 -9.13
CA SER A 6 -7.30 -9.01 -8.95
C SER A 6 -8.22 -9.28 -7.76
N GLN A 7 -8.15 -8.46 -6.71
CA GLN A 7 -9.02 -8.58 -5.54
C GLN A 7 -10.24 -7.66 -5.60
N ASP A 8 -10.23 -6.67 -6.49
CA ASP A 8 -11.17 -5.54 -6.48
C ASP A 8 -11.28 -4.91 -5.09
N LYS A 9 -10.11 -4.56 -4.51
CA LYS A 9 -10.01 -4.01 -3.15
C LYS A 9 -9.09 -2.81 -3.08
N TYR A 10 -9.43 -1.93 -2.14
CA TYR A 10 -8.61 -0.81 -1.72
C TYR A 10 -7.93 -1.08 -0.39
N TYR A 11 -6.72 -0.57 -0.25
CA TYR A 11 -5.99 -0.47 1.01
C TYR A 11 -5.69 0.99 1.34
N VAL A 12 -6.18 1.44 2.49
CA VAL A 12 -5.93 2.78 3.03
C VAL A 12 -5.01 2.65 4.23
N GLY A 13 -3.95 3.44 4.25
CA GLY A 13 -3.00 3.47 5.34
C GLY A 13 -1.97 4.57 5.13
N TYR A 14 -1.24 4.88 6.18
CA TYR A 14 -0.14 5.85 6.17
C TYR A 14 1.20 5.13 6.23
N THR A 15 2.27 5.82 5.83
CA THR A 15 3.65 5.36 5.93
C THR A 15 4.56 6.53 6.24
N SER A 16 5.55 6.34 7.11
CA SER A 16 6.67 7.28 7.30
C SER A 16 7.89 6.92 6.45
N MET A 17 7.79 5.82 5.69
CA MET A 17 8.81 5.38 4.73
C MET A 17 8.53 6.03 3.37
N VAL A 18 9.56 6.04 2.52
CA VAL A 18 9.43 6.31 1.09
C VAL A 18 8.30 5.45 0.49
N LEU A 19 7.45 6.06 -0.34
CA LEU A 19 6.21 5.46 -0.82
C LEU A 19 6.45 4.18 -1.64
N GLU A 20 7.53 4.16 -2.42
CA GLU A 20 8.00 3.02 -3.21
C GLU A 20 8.39 1.84 -2.33
N GLU A 21 9.05 2.09 -1.19
CA GLU A 21 9.42 1.03 -0.25
C GLU A 21 8.18 0.43 0.43
N ARG A 22 7.19 1.27 0.75
CA ARG A 22 5.89 0.80 1.23
C ARG A 22 5.22 -0.10 0.20
N LEU A 23 5.19 0.30 -1.06
CA LEU A 23 4.63 -0.49 -2.16
C LEU A 23 5.38 -1.82 -2.31
N ARG A 24 6.71 -1.80 -2.32
CA ARG A 24 7.55 -3.00 -2.43
C ARG A 24 7.21 -4.04 -1.36
N ARG A 25 6.96 -3.62 -0.11
CA ARG A 25 6.52 -4.52 0.97
C ARG A 25 5.15 -5.16 0.72
N HIS A 26 4.23 -4.46 0.04
CA HIS A 26 2.92 -5.02 -0.30
C HIS A 26 3.06 -6.08 -1.41
N LEU A 27 3.99 -5.84 -2.34
CA LEU A 27 4.33 -6.73 -3.44
C LEU A 27 5.24 -7.90 -3.01
N SER A 28 5.91 -7.84 -1.85
CA SER A 28 6.72 -8.95 -1.34
C SER A 28 5.88 -9.97 -0.56
N THR A 29 6.33 -11.22 -0.45
CA THR A 29 5.69 -12.24 0.40
C THR A 29 5.79 -11.84 1.88
N HIS A 30 4.64 -11.76 2.55
CA HIS A 30 4.51 -11.47 3.97
C HIS A 30 3.21 -12.09 4.50
N LYS A 31 2.89 -11.94 5.78
CA LYS A 31 1.60 -12.34 6.35
C LYS A 31 0.67 -11.12 6.44
N GLY A 32 -0.64 -11.32 6.27
CA GLY A 32 -1.66 -10.27 6.50
C GLY A 32 -2.57 -10.03 5.31
N PHE A 33 -3.44 -9.02 5.44
CA PHE A 33 -4.46 -8.69 4.43
C PHE A 33 -3.87 -8.40 3.05
N THR A 34 -2.88 -7.51 3.00
CA THR A 34 -2.21 -7.06 1.77
C THR A 34 -1.33 -8.13 1.14
N ALA A 35 -1.02 -9.22 1.86
CA ALA A 35 -0.21 -10.29 1.32
C ALA A 35 -0.94 -11.15 0.27
N ARG A 36 -2.28 -11.14 0.27
CA ARG A 36 -3.14 -11.96 -0.59
C ARG A 36 -3.06 -11.59 -2.07
N ALA A 37 -2.55 -10.40 -2.38
CA ALA A 37 -2.39 -9.90 -3.73
C ALA A 37 -1.00 -9.28 -3.93
N LYS A 38 -0.56 -9.28 -5.19
CA LYS A 38 0.78 -8.84 -5.63
C LYS A 38 0.70 -7.88 -6.82
N ASP A 39 -0.49 -7.35 -7.08
CA ASP A 39 -0.80 -6.39 -8.13
C ASP A 39 -1.25 -5.05 -7.53
N TRP A 40 -0.87 -4.77 -6.27
CA TRP A 40 -1.14 -3.50 -5.64
C TRP A 40 -0.49 -2.37 -6.44
N ALA A 41 -1.27 -1.32 -6.71
CA ALA A 41 -0.81 -0.10 -7.36
C ALA A 41 -1.19 1.11 -6.52
N ILE A 42 -0.33 2.14 -6.50
CA ILE A 42 -0.65 3.42 -5.87
C ILE A 42 -1.63 4.16 -6.78
N VAL A 43 -2.79 4.51 -6.23
CA VAL A 43 -3.82 5.29 -6.94
C VAL A 43 -4.02 6.68 -6.33
N TYR A 44 -3.56 6.88 -5.10
CA TYR A 44 -3.57 8.17 -4.42
C TYR A 44 -2.50 8.21 -3.34
N SER A 45 -1.82 9.34 -3.21
CA SER A 45 -0.88 9.62 -2.13
C SER A 45 -0.85 11.12 -1.85
N GLU A 46 -0.78 11.46 -0.58
CA GLU A 46 -0.60 12.84 -0.11
C GLU A 46 0.44 12.83 1.01
N LEU A 47 1.15 13.95 1.16
CA LEU A 47 2.16 14.13 2.20
C LEU A 47 1.56 14.93 3.35
N PHE A 48 1.91 14.54 4.56
CA PHE A 48 1.53 15.22 5.78
C PHE A 48 2.79 15.56 6.57
N ASP A 49 2.88 16.81 7.03
CA ASP A 49 4.03 17.29 7.82
C ASP A 49 4.04 16.72 9.23
N GLN A 50 2.87 16.35 9.76
CA GLN A 50 2.72 15.80 11.09
C GLN A 50 1.87 14.53 11.09
N LYS A 51 2.22 13.63 11.99
CA LYS A 51 1.41 12.47 12.35
C LYS A 51 0.72 12.79 13.68
N SER A 52 -0.47 13.37 13.62
CA SER A 52 -1.30 13.74 14.78
C SER A 52 -2.29 12.64 15.13
#